data_AF-A0A2S0Q7W3-F1
#
_entry.id   AF-A0A2S0Q7W3-F1
#
_cell.length_a   1.000
_cell.length_b   1.000
_cell.length_c   1.000
_cell.angle_alpha   90.00
_cell.angle_beta   90.00
_cell.angle_gamma   90.00
#
_symmetry.space_group_name_H-M   'P 1'
#
loop_
_entity.id
_entity.type
_entity.pdbx_description
1 polymer ?
#
loop_
_entity_poly.entity_id
_entity_poly.type
_entity_poly.pdbx_seq_one_letter_code
_entity_poly.pdbx_strand_id
1 'polypeptide(L)'
;MASFRSEPILWIHVAGLAMLPIFLVLCLLFLSVGEPLLPVWMELFLVAGVGVLPLLWMQLHRPFYIFAILGVALKPENLTEQQRKILCLINTKLNRFLSLVAAILLIGVLWQLYQVVPPLESLAKFIPQWRGLGLLLAALAFFASNLFLQIPVSVARVLVTNETEFAELEPLSLEKIQQDFTILGVRVNQIVPQIFHSLREIHINPQKPLK
;
A
#
# COMPACT_ATOMS: atom_id res chain seq x y z
N MET A 1 24.84 -2.16 15.22
CA MET A 1 23.36 -2.32 15.18
C MET A 1 22.98 -2.57 13.73
N ALA A 2 21.97 -3.41 13.46
CA ALA A 2 21.48 -3.57 12.09
C ALA A 2 20.83 -2.25 11.62
N SER A 3 21.07 -1.83 10.38
CA SER A 3 20.47 -0.61 9.83
C SER A 3 18.95 -0.74 9.79
N PHE A 4 18.22 0.35 10.08
CA PHE A 4 16.75 0.37 10.00
C PHE A 4 16.24 0.08 8.57
N ARG A 5 17.06 0.30 7.55
CA ARG A 5 16.73 -0.07 6.16
C ARG A 5 16.68 -1.57 5.94
N SER A 6 17.25 -2.37 6.85
CA SER A 6 17.22 -3.84 6.77
C SER A 6 15.95 -4.45 7.38
N GLU A 7 14.99 -3.62 7.83
CA GLU A 7 13.68 -4.05 8.32
C GLU A 7 12.88 -4.72 7.18
N PRO A 8 12.56 -6.03 7.29
CA PRO A 8 11.95 -6.78 6.20
C PRO A 8 10.61 -6.22 5.72
N ILE A 9 9.82 -5.67 6.64
CA ILE A 9 8.50 -5.12 6.36
C ILE A 9 8.55 -3.95 5.36
N LEU A 10 9.63 -3.16 5.37
CA LEU A 10 9.81 -2.05 4.43
C LEU A 10 9.93 -2.61 3.00
N TRP A 11 10.77 -3.62 2.83
CA TRP A 11 10.98 -4.24 1.53
C TRP A 11 9.78 -5.03 1.03
N ILE A 12 9.00 -5.65 1.92
CA ILE A 12 7.74 -6.30 1.54
C ILE A 12 6.78 -5.29 0.94
N HIS A 13 6.62 -4.12 1.58
CA HIS A 13 5.76 -3.06 1.03
C HIS A 13 6.31 -2.50 -0.28
N VAL A 14 7.61 -2.22 -0.39
CA VAL A 14 8.21 -1.77 -1.66
C VAL A 14 8.02 -2.80 -2.78
N ALA A 15 8.22 -4.09 -2.49
CA ALA A 15 7.98 -5.16 -3.45
C ALA A 15 6.50 -5.23 -3.89
N GLY A 16 5.57 -4.83 -3.02
CA GLY A 16 4.16 -4.67 -3.35
C GLY A 16 3.90 -3.74 -4.55
N LEU A 17 4.81 -2.81 -4.86
CA LEU A 17 4.71 -1.97 -6.07
C LEU A 17 4.64 -2.79 -7.37
N ALA A 18 5.18 -4.01 -7.39
CA ALA A 18 5.07 -4.91 -8.54
C ALA A 18 3.61 -5.33 -8.84
N MET A 19 2.69 -5.20 -7.88
CA MET A 19 1.27 -5.47 -8.09
C MET A 19 0.55 -4.33 -8.81
N LEU A 20 1.11 -3.12 -8.81
CA LEU A 20 0.51 -1.94 -9.44
C LEU A 20 0.14 -2.18 -10.92
N PRO A 21 1.05 -2.59 -11.82
CA PRO A 21 0.70 -2.81 -13.22
C PRO A 21 -0.37 -3.90 -13.40
N ILE A 22 -0.37 -4.95 -12.56
CA ILE A 22 -1.37 -6.03 -12.60
C ILE A 22 -2.76 -5.47 -12.34
N PHE A 23 -2.93 -4.68 -11.28
CA PHE A 23 -4.23 -4.09 -10.94
C PHE A 23 -4.67 -3.00 -11.92
N LEU A 24 -3.74 -2.26 -12.53
CA LEU A 24 -4.07 -1.30 -13.59
C LEU A 24 -4.58 -2.01 -14.85
N VAL A 25 -3.96 -3.14 -15.24
CA VAL A 25 -4.44 -3.97 -16.36
C VAL A 25 -5.81 -4.57 -16.05
N LEU A 26 -6.04 -5.04 -14.82
CA LEU A 26 -7.37 -5.51 -14.39
C LEU A 26 -8.40 -4.38 -14.44
N CYS A 27 -8.05 -3.19 -13.98
CA CYS A 27 -8.91 -2.00 -14.06
C CYS A 27 -9.29 -1.70 -15.51
N LEU A 28 -8.31 -1.69 -16.43
CA LEU A 28 -8.53 -1.49 -17.86
C LEU A 28 -9.44 -2.57 -18.47
N LEU A 29 -9.20 -3.83 -18.14
CA LEU A 29 -10.02 -4.95 -18.60
C LEU A 29 -11.49 -4.79 -18.17
N PHE A 30 -11.72 -4.46 -16.89
CA PHE A 30 -13.07 -4.28 -16.37
C PHE A 30 -13.76 -3.01 -16.88
N LEU A 31 -13.01 -1.93 -17.15
CA LEU A 31 -13.52 -0.74 -17.86
C LEU A 31 -13.94 -1.05 -19.30
N SER A 32 -13.41 -2.11 -19.90
CA SER A 32 -13.76 -2.55 -21.26
C SER A 32 -14.99 -3.46 -21.31
N VAL A 33 -15.60 -3.77 -20.15
CA VAL A 33 -16.77 -4.65 -20.07
C VAL A 33 -18.05 -3.87 -20.34
N GLY A 34 -18.78 -4.28 -21.37
CA GLY A 34 -20.11 -3.76 -21.73
C GLY A 34 -20.11 -2.31 -22.19
N GLU A 35 -21.23 -1.91 -22.78
CA GLU A 35 -21.47 -0.52 -23.18
C GLU A 35 -21.60 0.39 -21.96
N PRO A 36 -21.15 1.66 -22.03
CA PRO A 36 -21.33 2.63 -20.96
C PRO A 36 -22.81 2.79 -20.56
N LEU A 37 -23.09 2.73 -19.26
CA LEU A 37 -24.44 2.99 -18.71
C LEU A 37 -24.70 4.48 -18.50
N LEU A 38 -23.63 5.22 -18.23
CA LEU A 38 -23.64 6.65 -17.97
C LEU A 38 -22.70 7.36 -18.94
N PRO A 39 -22.80 8.69 -19.06
CA PRO A 39 -21.74 9.47 -19.69
C PRO A 39 -20.39 9.10 -19.08
N VAL A 40 -19.42 8.83 -19.95
CA VAL A 40 -18.07 8.35 -19.63
C VAL A 40 -17.44 9.05 -18.43
N TRP A 41 -17.52 10.39 -18.39
CA TRP A 41 -16.93 11.17 -17.32
C TRP A 41 -17.52 10.81 -15.95
N MET A 42 -18.82 10.51 -15.87
CA MET A 42 -19.47 10.07 -14.63
C MET A 42 -18.94 8.72 -14.17
N GLU A 43 -18.79 7.75 -15.08
CA GLU A 43 -18.24 6.43 -14.75
C GLU A 43 -16.80 6.54 -14.25
N LEU A 44 -15.98 7.40 -14.87
CA LEU A 44 -14.63 7.71 -14.40
C LEU A 44 -14.63 8.38 -13.02
N PHE A 45 -15.55 9.31 -12.74
CA PHE A 45 -15.70 9.89 -11.41
C PHE A 45 -16.11 8.84 -10.36
N LEU A 46 -16.95 7.87 -10.71
CA LEU A 46 -17.31 6.78 -9.80
C LEU A 46 -16.09 5.90 -9.48
N VAL A 47 -15.36 5.48 -10.51
CA VAL A 47 -14.14 4.66 -10.36
C VAL A 47 -13.06 5.41 -9.57
N ALA A 48 -12.82 6.68 -9.90
CA ALA A 48 -11.88 7.52 -9.17
C ALA A 48 -12.34 7.79 -7.73
N GLY A 49 -13.64 8.05 -7.53
CA GLY A 49 -14.21 8.32 -6.23
C GLY A 49 -14.00 7.15 -5.26
N VAL A 50 -14.37 5.94 -5.69
CA VAL A 50 -14.20 4.71 -4.90
C VAL A 50 -12.71 4.33 -4.78
N GLY A 51 -11.94 4.44 -5.86
CA GLY A 51 -10.54 4.00 -5.89
C GLY A 51 -9.58 4.95 -5.16
N VAL A 52 -9.89 6.24 -5.08
CA VAL A 52 -8.99 7.26 -4.54
C VAL A 52 -9.41 7.77 -3.18
N LEU A 53 -10.67 8.19 -3.03
CA LEU A 53 -11.08 8.98 -1.86
C LEU A 53 -10.87 8.25 -0.53
N PRO A 54 -11.30 6.98 -0.34
CA PRO A 54 -11.15 6.32 0.95
C PRO A 54 -9.68 6.18 1.37
N LEU A 55 -8.81 5.84 0.41
CA LEU A 55 -7.40 5.65 0.68
C LEU A 55 -6.68 6.98 0.93
N LEU A 56 -6.93 7.98 0.09
CA LEU A 56 -6.34 9.31 0.27
C LEU A 56 -6.78 9.93 1.60
N TRP A 57 -8.07 9.84 1.93
CA TRP A 57 -8.61 10.31 3.20
C TRP A 57 -7.88 9.65 4.38
N MET A 58 -7.74 8.32 4.35
CA MET A 58 -7.02 7.56 5.35
C MET A 58 -5.57 8.05 5.45
N GLN A 59 -4.83 8.16 4.34
CA GLN A 59 -3.42 8.56 4.35
C GLN A 59 -3.18 10.00 4.84
N LEU A 60 -4.13 10.91 4.62
CA LEU A 60 -4.01 12.31 5.07
C LEU A 60 -4.30 12.49 6.57
N HIS A 61 -5.20 11.69 7.14
CA HIS A 61 -5.64 11.83 8.53
C HIS A 61 -4.94 10.85 9.47
N ARG A 62 -4.97 9.56 9.12
CA ARG A 62 -4.42 8.47 9.91
C ARG A 62 -3.72 7.48 8.99
N PRO A 63 -2.45 7.71 8.62
CA PRO A 63 -1.75 6.89 7.64
C PRO A 63 -1.77 5.41 7.99
N PHE A 64 -1.62 4.59 6.96
CA PHE A 64 -1.64 3.14 7.12
C PHE A 64 -0.53 2.68 8.07
N TYR A 65 -0.89 1.82 9.02
CA TYR A 65 0.07 1.18 9.90
C TYR A 65 0.89 0.13 9.13
N ILE A 66 2.12 0.48 8.73
CA ILE A 66 2.93 -0.34 7.83
C ILE A 66 3.37 -1.69 8.45
N PHE A 67 3.31 -1.87 9.76
CA PHE A 67 3.53 -3.19 10.38
C PHE A 67 2.28 -4.08 10.29
N ALA A 68 1.58 -4.00 9.15
CA ALA A 68 0.49 -4.87 8.77
C ALA A 68 0.67 -5.34 7.32
N ILE A 69 0.33 -6.61 7.07
CA ILE A 69 0.38 -7.26 5.76
C ILE A 69 -0.93 -8.03 5.57
N LEU A 70 -1.62 -7.82 4.45
CA LEU A 70 -2.77 -8.63 4.00
C LEU A 70 -3.80 -8.96 5.09
N GLY A 71 -4.15 -7.98 5.93
CA GLY A 71 -5.16 -8.16 6.98
C GLY A 71 -4.64 -8.78 8.29
N VAL A 72 -3.33 -8.84 8.49
CA VAL A 72 -2.68 -9.18 9.76
C VAL A 72 -1.78 -8.03 10.18
N ALA A 73 -1.91 -7.57 11.43
CA ALA A 73 -1.15 -6.45 11.98
C ALA A 73 -0.36 -6.88 13.21
N LEU A 74 0.90 -6.42 13.31
CA LEU A 74 1.68 -6.58 14.53
C LEU A 74 1.11 -5.66 15.60
N LYS A 75 0.88 -6.19 16.79
CA LYS A 75 0.48 -5.40 17.95
C LYS A 75 1.46 -4.24 18.22
N PRO A 76 0.99 -3.00 18.40
CA PRO A 76 1.86 -1.86 18.71
C PRO A 76 2.76 -2.12 19.92
N GLU A 77 2.27 -2.88 20.90
CA GLU A 77 2.99 -3.24 22.13
C GLU A 77 4.24 -4.09 21.86
N ASN A 78 4.30 -4.77 20.71
CA ASN A 78 5.41 -5.62 20.31
C ASN A 78 6.39 -4.92 19.37
N LEU A 79 6.18 -3.63 19.08
CA LEU A 79 7.10 -2.87 18.24
C LEU A 79 8.38 -2.52 18.99
N THR A 80 9.51 -2.75 18.33
CA THR A 80 10.80 -2.26 18.82
C THR A 80 10.85 -0.73 18.76
N GLU A 81 11.79 -0.11 19.49
CA GLU A 81 12.00 1.35 19.40
C GLU A 81 12.31 1.79 17.97
N GLN A 82 13.13 1.04 17.25
CA GLN A 82 13.45 1.30 15.84
C GLN A 82 12.20 1.29 14.97
N GLN A 83 11.30 0.33 15.17
CA GLN A 83 10.04 0.25 14.44
C GLN A 83 9.09 1.41 14.77
N ARG A 84 9.08 1.86 16.03
CA ARG A 84 8.31 3.04 16.45
C ARG A 84 8.88 4.33 15.86
N LYS A 85 10.21 4.46 15.72
CA LYS A 85 10.84 5.58 15.00
C LYS A 85 10.50 5.58 13.50
N ILE A 86 10.40 4.40 12.88
CA ILE A 86 9.95 4.28 11.48
C ILE A 86 8.54 4.86 11.31
N LEU A 87 7.63 4.62 12.25
CA LEU A 87 6.29 5.21 12.21
C LEU A 87 6.33 6.74 12.27
N CYS A 88 7.30 7.35 12.95
CA CYS A 88 7.45 8.81 12.97
C CYS A 88 7.63 9.36 11.56
N LEU A 89 8.46 8.70 10.74
CA LEU A 89 8.68 9.06 9.34
C LEU A 89 7.43 8.87 8.50
N ILE A 90 6.66 7.80 8.74
CA ILE A 90 5.39 7.55 8.07
C ILE A 90 4.38 8.68 8.33
N ASN A 91 4.30 9.19 9.56
CA ASN A 91 3.35 10.24 9.96
C ASN A 91 3.84 11.69 9.70
N THR A 92 4.70 11.90 8.71
CA THR A 92 5.18 13.24 8.35
C THR A 92 4.24 13.96 7.38
N LYS A 93 4.26 15.31 7.39
CA LYS A 93 3.56 16.13 6.39
C LYS A 93 4.03 15.83 4.96
N LEU A 94 5.32 15.51 4.80
CA LEU A 94 5.89 15.13 3.52
C LEU A 94 5.24 13.85 2.98
N ASN A 95 5.03 12.83 3.82
CA ASN A 95 4.33 11.63 3.38
C ASN A 95 2.87 11.89 3.02
N ARG A 96 2.18 12.77 3.74
CA ARG A 96 0.82 13.21 3.35
C ARG A 96 0.81 13.91 2.00
N PHE A 97 1.81 14.75 1.73
CA PHE A 97 1.98 15.38 0.43
C PHE A 97 2.27 14.36 -0.67
N LEU A 98 3.15 13.37 -0.41
CA LEU A 98 3.43 12.29 -1.36
C LEU A 98 2.18 11.45 -1.67
N SER A 99 1.33 11.17 -0.69
CA SER A 99 0.04 10.50 -0.90
C SER A 99 -0.89 11.31 -1.82
N LEU A 100 -0.94 12.63 -1.66
CA LEU A 100 -1.71 13.50 -2.54
C LEU A 100 -1.15 13.48 -3.98
N VAL A 101 0.16 13.60 -4.14
CA VAL A 101 0.82 13.54 -5.46
C VAL A 101 0.57 12.18 -6.14
N ALA A 102 0.71 11.08 -5.40
CA ALA A 102 0.45 9.73 -5.91
C ALA A 102 -1.01 9.56 -6.35
N ALA A 103 -1.97 10.09 -5.59
CA ALA A 103 -3.39 10.07 -5.96
C ALA A 103 -3.66 10.86 -7.25
N ILE A 104 -3.09 12.07 -7.39
CA ILE A 104 -3.23 12.88 -8.61
C ILE A 104 -2.64 12.16 -9.81
N LEU A 105 -1.44 11.57 -9.65
CA LEU A 105 -0.80 10.78 -10.70
C LEU A 105 -1.70 9.62 -11.14
N LEU A 106 -2.28 8.88 -10.20
CA LEU A 106 -3.17 7.76 -10.53
C LEU A 106 -4.47 8.19 -11.21
N ILE A 107 -5.04 9.34 -10.86
CA ILE A 107 -6.18 9.89 -11.59
C ILE A 107 -5.78 10.18 -13.05
N GLY A 108 -4.59 10.74 -13.27
CA GLY A 108 -4.03 10.91 -14.61
C GLY A 108 -3.85 9.58 -15.35
N VAL A 109 -3.38 8.53 -14.67
CA VAL A 109 -3.26 7.18 -15.24
C VAL A 109 -4.64 6.61 -15.59
N LEU A 110 -5.65 6.75 -14.72
CA LEU A 110 -7.02 6.30 -15.01
C LEU A 110 -7.57 6.95 -16.28
N TRP A 111 -7.31 8.24 -16.46
CA TRP A 111 -7.67 8.93 -17.70
C TRP A 111 -6.99 8.30 -18.92
N GLN A 112 -5.70 7.98 -18.83
CA GLN A 112 -4.98 7.30 -19.92
C GLN A 112 -5.52 5.90 -20.18
N LEU A 113 -5.80 5.12 -19.13
CA LEU A 113 -6.41 3.79 -19.27
C LEU A 113 -7.73 3.88 -20.05
N TYR A 114 -8.57 4.86 -19.72
CA TYR A 114 -9.82 5.07 -20.42
C TYR A 114 -9.64 5.31 -21.93
N GLN A 115 -8.65 6.10 -22.34
CA GLN A 115 -8.37 6.34 -23.77
C GLN A 115 -7.97 5.06 -24.52
N VAL A 116 -7.47 4.05 -23.81
CA VAL A 116 -7.02 2.76 -24.36
C VAL A 116 -8.10 1.69 -24.30
N VAL A 117 -9.27 1.96 -23.71
CA VAL A 117 -10.40 1.00 -23.67
C VAL A 117 -10.91 0.61 -25.06
N PRO A 118 -11.23 1.55 -25.99
CA PRO A 118 -11.82 1.20 -27.29
C PRO A 118 -11.06 0.13 -28.10
N PRO A 119 -9.71 0.19 -28.23
CA PRO A 119 -8.98 -0.86 -28.96
C PRO A 119 -8.95 -2.21 -28.25
N LEU A 120 -9.35 -2.30 -26.97
CA LEU A 120 -9.28 -3.52 -26.16
C LEU A 120 -10.64 -4.20 -25.93
N GLU A 121 -11.73 -3.65 -26.46
CA GLU A 121 -13.08 -4.22 -26.33
C GLU A 121 -13.15 -5.69 -26.78
N SER A 122 -12.35 -6.09 -27.77
CA SER A 122 -12.28 -7.48 -28.23
C SER A 122 -11.82 -8.47 -27.16
N LEU A 123 -10.99 -8.04 -26.20
CA LEU A 123 -10.51 -8.88 -25.10
C LEU A 123 -11.60 -9.12 -24.05
N ALA A 124 -12.48 -8.14 -23.85
CA ALA A 124 -13.55 -8.23 -22.86
C ALA A 124 -14.72 -9.10 -23.33
N LYS A 125 -14.83 -9.43 -24.63
CA LYS A 125 -15.94 -10.23 -25.20
C LYS A 125 -16.13 -11.60 -24.54
N PHE A 126 -15.06 -12.17 -23.96
CA PHE A 126 -15.11 -13.45 -23.26
C PHE A 126 -15.64 -13.35 -21.82
N ILE A 127 -15.88 -12.13 -21.32
CA ILE A 127 -16.38 -11.84 -19.97
C ILE A 127 -17.87 -11.47 -20.06
N PRO A 128 -18.70 -11.80 -19.05
CA PRO A 128 -20.09 -11.32 -19.00
C PRO A 128 -20.18 -9.79 -19.16
N GLN A 129 -20.97 -9.31 -20.12
CA GLN A 129 -21.07 -7.90 -20.51
C GLN A 129 -21.94 -7.06 -19.55
N TRP A 130 -21.77 -7.27 -18.24
CA TRP A 130 -22.52 -6.58 -17.21
C TRP A 130 -21.78 -5.31 -16.79
N ARG A 131 -22.12 -4.18 -17.43
CA ARG A 131 -21.43 -2.90 -17.22
C ARG A 131 -21.32 -2.51 -15.74
N GLY A 132 -22.40 -2.64 -14.96
CA GLY A 132 -22.39 -2.31 -13.53
C GLY A 132 -21.40 -3.14 -12.72
N LEU A 133 -21.29 -4.43 -13.01
CA LEU A 133 -20.31 -5.31 -12.37
C LEU A 133 -18.88 -4.98 -12.85
N GLY A 134 -18.70 -4.67 -14.13
CA GLY A 134 -17.45 -4.18 -14.70
C GLY A 134 -16.95 -2.92 -13.99
N LEU A 135 -17.82 -1.91 -13.81
CA LEU A 135 -17.49 -0.67 -13.09
C LEU A 135 -17.11 -0.93 -11.63
N LEU A 136 -17.83 -1.80 -10.93
CA LEU A 136 -17.51 -2.16 -9.56
C LEU A 136 -16.12 -2.82 -9.46
N LEU A 137 -15.84 -3.80 -10.34
CA LEU A 137 -14.55 -4.48 -10.36
C LEU A 137 -13.41 -3.55 -10.81
N ALA A 138 -13.67 -2.64 -11.75
CA ALA A 138 -12.73 -1.60 -12.17
C ALA A 138 -12.40 -0.67 -11.00
N ALA A 139 -13.40 -0.25 -10.22
CA ALA A 139 -13.21 0.57 -9.04
C ALA A 139 -12.40 -0.14 -7.95
N LEU A 140 -12.65 -1.43 -7.69
CA LEU A 140 -11.89 -2.22 -6.74
C LEU A 140 -10.44 -2.47 -7.21
N ALA A 141 -10.24 -2.76 -8.49
CA ALA A 141 -8.91 -2.91 -9.07
C ALA A 141 -8.14 -1.57 -9.04
N PHE A 142 -8.81 -0.45 -9.30
CA PHE A 142 -8.21 0.87 -9.19
C PHE A 142 -7.88 1.25 -7.74
N PHE A 143 -8.76 0.91 -6.79
CA PHE A 143 -8.48 1.03 -5.36
C PHE A 143 -7.23 0.23 -4.95
N ALA A 144 -7.13 -1.02 -5.40
CA ALA A 144 -5.95 -1.86 -5.15
C ALA A 144 -4.68 -1.27 -5.78
N SER A 145 -4.77 -0.77 -7.02
CA SER A 145 -3.67 -0.05 -7.68
C SER A 145 -3.20 1.13 -6.81
N ASN A 146 -4.14 1.91 -6.30
CA ASN A 146 -3.85 3.04 -5.42
C ASN A 146 -3.19 2.63 -4.10
N LEU A 147 -3.64 1.53 -3.50
CA LEU A 147 -3.02 0.95 -2.32
C LEU A 147 -1.55 0.57 -2.58
N PHE A 148 -1.32 -0.15 -3.67
CA PHE A 148 0.00 -0.62 -4.10
C PHE A 148 0.88 0.48 -4.74
N LEU A 149 0.41 1.72 -4.82
CA LEU A 149 1.27 2.87 -5.11
C LEU A 149 1.56 3.69 -3.86
N GLN A 150 0.53 4.08 -3.10
CA GLN A 150 0.69 5.01 -1.98
C GLN A 150 1.49 4.41 -0.82
N ILE A 151 1.25 3.15 -0.46
CA ILE A 151 1.99 2.51 0.64
C ILE A 151 3.47 2.38 0.28
N PRO A 152 3.87 1.83 -0.89
CA PRO A 152 5.27 1.75 -1.26
C PRO A 152 5.97 3.10 -1.34
N VAL A 153 5.29 4.16 -1.82
CA VAL A 153 5.87 5.51 -1.88
C VAL A 153 6.16 6.05 -0.47
N SER A 154 5.23 5.87 0.47
CA SER A 154 5.43 6.26 1.88
C SER A 154 6.60 5.52 2.53
N VAL A 155 6.75 4.23 2.21
CA VAL A 155 7.85 3.39 2.69
C VAL A 155 9.18 3.74 2.01
N ALA A 156 9.18 4.04 0.72
CA ALA A 156 10.38 4.47 0.00
C ALA A 156 10.96 5.74 0.63
N ARG A 157 10.11 6.67 1.09
CA ARG A 157 10.54 7.85 1.85
C ARG A 157 11.32 7.48 3.12
N VAL A 158 10.92 6.43 3.83
CA VAL A 158 11.65 5.92 5.01
C VAL A 158 13.03 5.42 4.58
N LEU A 159 13.12 4.62 3.51
CA LEU A 159 14.37 4.05 3.05
C LEU A 159 15.41 5.10 2.63
N VAL A 160 14.97 6.24 2.10
CA VAL A 160 15.85 7.35 1.69
C VAL A 160 16.17 8.35 2.81
N THR A 161 15.61 8.18 4.02
CA THR A 161 15.97 9.01 5.19
C THR A 161 17.44 8.78 5.57
N ASN A 162 18.13 9.84 5.99
CA ASN A 162 19.50 9.75 6.50
C ASN A 162 19.57 9.05 7.87
N GLU A 163 20.69 8.39 8.17
CA GLU A 163 20.85 7.69 9.46
C GLU A 163 20.92 8.65 10.66
N THR A 164 21.50 9.83 10.46
CA THR A 164 21.57 10.89 11.49
C THR A 164 20.18 11.41 11.85
N GLU A 165 19.39 11.79 10.83
CA GLU A 165 17.99 12.21 10.99
C GLU A 165 17.18 11.11 11.70
N PHE A 166 17.39 9.84 11.35
CA PHE A 166 16.69 8.73 11.98
C PHE A 166 17.12 8.51 13.45
N ALA A 167 18.41 8.66 13.76
CA ALA A 167 18.94 8.47 15.11
C ALA A 167 18.34 9.48 16.10
N GLU A 168 18.12 10.71 15.66
CA GLU A 168 17.54 11.81 16.45
C GLU A 168 16.03 11.65 16.72
N LEU A 169 15.33 10.78 15.99
CA LEU A 169 13.90 10.56 16.23
C LEU A 169 13.66 9.92 17.58
N GLU A 170 12.71 10.45 18.33
CA GLU A 170 12.15 9.75 19.49
C GLU A 170 11.13 8.70 19.03
N PRO A 171 11.11 7.51 19.65
CA PRO A 171 10.13 6.48 19.33
C PRO A 171 8.73 6.96 19.73
N LEU A 172 7.74 6.79 18.84
CA LEU A 172 6.34 7.06 19.14
C LEU A 172 5.84 6.29 20.37
N SER A 173 5.00 6.93 21.19
CA SER A 173 4.30 6.27 22.29
C SER A 173 3.19 5.36 21.77
N LEU A 174 2.81 4.35 22.54
CA LEU A 174 1.76 3.40 22.13
C LEU A 174 0.41 4.09 21.91
N GLU A 175 0.10 5.09 22.75
CA GLU A 175 -1.12 5.89 22.67
C GLU A 175 -1.16 6.66 21.35
N LYS A 176 -0.05 7.31 20.98
CA LYS A 176 0.05 8.03 19.71
C LYS A 176 -0.09 7.10 18.52
N ILE A 177 0.47 5.88 18.58
CA ILE A 177 0.32 4.91 17.48
C ILE A 177 -1.15 4.54 17.27
N GLN A 178 -1.90 4.30 18.36
CA GLN A 178 -3.31 3.95 18.26
C GLN A 178 -4.19 5.13 17.81
N GLN A 179 -3.79 6.36 18.12
CA GLN A 179 -4.52 7.58 17.74
C GLN A 179 -4.23 8.02 16.30
N ASP A 180 -2.97 7.92 15.87
CA ASP A 180 -2.48 8.53 14.63
C ASP A 180 -2.48 7.56 13.44
N PHE A 181 -2.63 6.25 13.64
CA PHE A 181 -2.53 5.26 12.56
C PHE A 181 -3.80 4.46 12.35
N THR A 182 -4.03 4.08 11.09
CA THR A 182 -5.08 3.13 10.72
C THR A 182 -4.51 1.72 10.75
N ILE A 183 -4.88 0.96 11.80
CA ILE A 183 -4.47 -0.44 12.00
C ILE A 183 -5.56 -1.35 11.43
N LEU A 184 -5.32 -1.93 10.25
CA LEU A 184 -6.23 -2.87 9.61
C LEU A 184 -5.78 -4.30 9.84
N GLY A 185 -6.74 -5.17 10.17
CA GLY A 185 -6.53 -6.60 10.27
C GLY A 185 -6.49 -7.18 11.68
N VAL A 186 -6.27 -8.49 11.75
CA VAL A 186 -6.15 -9.25 12.99
C VAL A 186 -4.83 -8.93 13.67
N ARG A 187 -4.89 -8.51 14.94
CA ARG A 187 -3.70 -8.13 15.72
C ARG A 187 -3.00 -9.36 16.28
N VAL A 188 -1.78 -9.62 15.83
CA VAL A 188 -0.96 -10.77 16.24
C VAL A 188 0.29 -10.32 16.97
N ASN A 189 0.88 -11.26 17.72
CA ASN A 189 2.11 -10.95 18.45
C ASN A 189 3.35 -10.95 17.53
N GLN A 190 3.31 -11.68 16.41
CA GLN A 190 4.38 -11.81 15.43
C GLN A 190 3.76 -12.06 14.04
N ILE A 191 4.27 -11.39 13.00
CA ILE A 191 3.80 -11.59 11.60
C ILE A 191 4.60 -12.69 10.91
N VAL A 192 5.90 -12.78 11.20
CA VAL A 192 6.80 -13.79 10.63
C VAL A 192 7.13 -14.81 11.73
N PRO A 193 7.02 -16.13 11.47
CA PRO A 193 7.38 -17.15 12.46
C PRO A 193 8.86 -17.02 12.87
N GLN A 194 9.16 -17.29 14.15
CA GLN A 194 10.53 -17.21 14.72
C GLN A 194 11.59 -18.03 13.95
N ILE A 195 11.16 -19.02 13.16
CA ILE A 195 12.00 -19.87 12.32
C ILE A 195 12.85 -19.03 11.33
N PHE A 196 12.31 -17.95 10.76
CA PHE A 196 13.08 -17.06 9.88
C PHE A 196 14.13 -16.24 10.65
N HIS A 197 13.86 -15.92 11.91
CA HIS A 197 14.82 -15.26 12.80
C HIS A 197 16.01 -16.20 13.09
N SER A 198 15.73 -17.47 13.37
CA SER A 198 16.75 -18.50 13.58
C SER A 198 17.61 -18.74 12.33
N LEU A 199 17.01 -18.77 11.14
CA LEU A 199 17.76 -18.95 9.88
C LEU A 199 18.65 -17.74 9.55
N ARG A 200 18.20 -16.52 9.84
CA ARG A 200 19.03 -15.31 9.68
C ARG A 200 20.19 -15.29 10.69
N GLU A 201 19.94 -15.71 11.93
CA GLU A 201 21.00 -15.83 12.94
C GLU A 201 22.02 -16.91 12.58
N ILE A 202 21.62 -18.04 11.99
CA ILE A 202 22.55 -19.08 11.50
C ILE A 202 23.40 -18.56 10.33
N HIS A 203 22.79 -17.82 9.39
CA HIS A 203 23.54 -17.25 8.27
C HIS A 203 24.58 -16.20 8.72
N ILE A 204 24.27 -15.43 9.76
CA ILE A 204 25.17 -14.41 10.34
C ILE A 204 26.17 -15.04 11.32
N ASN A 205 25.80 -16.13 12.00
CA ASN A 205 26.63 -16.82 12.98
C ASN A 205 26.44 -18.34 12.89
N PRO A 206 27.20 -19.02 12.00
CA PRO A 206 27.00 -20.44 11.69
C PRO A 206 27.32 -21.40 12.85
N GLN A 207 27.80 -20.89 14.00
CA GLN A 207 28.16 -21.70 15.17
C GLN A 207 27.08 -21.78 16.26
N LYS A 208 25.90 -21.19 16.08
CA LYS A 208 24.83 -21.24 17.10
C LYS A 208 23.94 -22.48 16.92
N PRO A 209 23.94 -23.47 17.84
CA PRO A 209 23.09 -24.66 17.71
C PRO A 209 21.62 -24.33 17.95
N LEU A 210 20.73 -25.03 17.23
CA LEU A 210 19.28 -25.01 17.47
C LEU A 210 19.02 -25.52 18.90
N LYS A 211 18.33 -24.71 19.72
CA LYS A 211 17.67 -25.16 20.94
C LYS A 211 16.19 -25.28 20.68
#